data_AF-A0A090VAI3-F1
#
_entry.id   AF-A0A090VAI3-F1
#
_cell.length_a   1.000
_cell.length_b   1.000
_cell.length_c   1.000
_cell.angle_alpha   90.00
_cell.angle_beta   90.00
_cell.angle_gamma   90.00
#
_symmetry.space_group_name_H-M   'P 1'
#
loop_
_entity.id
_entity.type
_entity.pdbx_description
1 polymer ?
#
loop_
_entity_poly.entity_id
_entity_poly.type
_entity_poly.pdbx_seq_one_letter_code
_entity_poly.pdbx_strand_id
1 'polypeptide(L)'
;MSILNGKNVLLGVTGGIAAYKTASLVRLFVKSGANIKVVMTPAAKEFVTPLTLSTLSKNPVHSTFTNEEDDNAIWNNHVDLGLWPMFLLLHQPQQIPYLK
;
A
#
# COMPACT_ATOMS: atom_id res chain seq x y z
N MET A 1 -22.64 -0.23 11.62
CA MET A 1 -21.94 -0.08 10.33
C MET A 1 -20.57 0.48 10.59
N SER A 2 -19.52 -0.06 9.98
CA SER A 2 -18.17 0.51 10.10
C SER A 2 -18.10 1.86 9.39
N ILE A 3 -17.38 2.83 9.95
CA ILE A 3 -17.17 4.17 9.35
C ILE A 3 -16.45 4.10 7.99
N LEU A 4 -15.79 2.97 7.71
CA LEU A 4 -15.01 2.72 6.50
C LEU A 4 -15.82 2.07 5.37
N ASN A 5 -17.08 1.69 5.61
CA ASN A 5 -17.90 1.00 4.60
C ASN A 5 -18.16 1.92 3.40
N GLY A 6 -17.77 1.50 2.20
CA GLY A 6 -17.88 2.28 0.96
C GLY A 6 -16.87 3.43 0.83
N LYS A 7 -15.87 3.52 1.73
CA LYS A 7 -14.81 4.52 1.62
C LYS A 7 -13.68 4.01 0.75
N ASN A 8 -13.18 4.88 -0.13
CA ASN A 8 -11.92 4.65 -0.81
C ASN A 8 -10.76 5.00 0.13
N VAL A 9 -9.68 4.24 0.06
CA VAL A 9 -8.47 4.42 0.87
C VAL A 9 -7.26 4.17 -0.01
N LEU A 10 -6.35 5.13 -0.01
CA LEU A 10 -5.03 4.99 -0.61
C LEU A 10 -4.00 4.71 0.50
N LEU A 11 -3.36 3.55 0.42
CA LEU A 11 -2.39 3.11 1.42
C LEU A 11 -0.97 3.23 0.88
N GLY A 12 -0.17 4.10 1.49
CA GLY A 12 1.25 4.25 1.20
C GLY A 12 2.11 3.37 2.10
N VAL A 13 2.94 2.50 1.52
CA VAL A 13 3.81 1.57 2.24
C VAL A 13 5.27 1.91 1.97
N THR A 14 6.04 2.11 3.03
CA THR A 14 7.48 2.43 2.92
C THR A 14 8.35 1.31 3.47
N GLY A 15 9.66 1.34 3.19
CA GLY A 15 10.65 0.35 3.65
C GLY A 15 10.96 0.45 5.14
N GLY A 16 10.01 0.07 6.00
CA GLY A 16 10.23 -0.09 7.44
C GLY A 16 9.80 -1.47 7.90
N ILE A 17 10.31 -1.91 9.06
CA ILE A 17 10.00 -3.25 9.61
C ILE A 17 8.49 -3.48 9.78
N ALA A 18 7.69 -2.43 9.99
CA ALA A 18 6.25 -2.56 10.14
C ALA A 18 5.50 -2.87 8.83
N ALA A 19 6.18 -2.85 7.68
CA ALA A 19 5.55 -3.07 6.38
C ALA A 19 4.89 -4.46 6.26
N TYR A 20 5.38 -5.51 6.94
CA TYR A 20 4.71 -6.82 6.93
C TYR A 20 3.30 -6.78 7.55
N LYS A 21 3.05 -5.87 8.50
CA LYS A 21 1.72 -5.71 9.15
C LYS A 21 0.68 -5.09 8.22
N THR A 22 1.12 -4.47 7.13
CA THR A 22 0.25 -3.88 6.10
C THR A 22 -0.73 -4.90 5.55
N ALA A 23 -0.31 -6.15 5.34
CA ALA A 23 -1.19 -7.21 4.84
C ALA A 23 -2.39 -7.45 5.77
N SER A 24 -2.15 -7.52 7.09
CA SER A 24 -3.21 -7.64 8.08
C SER A 24 -4.13 -6.42 8.12
N LEU A 25 -3.56 -5.21 7.99
CA LEU A 25 -4.33 -3.97 7.97
C LEU A 25 -5.27 -3.88 6.76
N VAL A 26 -4.76 -4.18 5.56
CA VAL A 26 -5.55 -4.22 4.32
C VAL A 26 -6.72 -5.19 4.49
N ARG A 27 -6.48 -6.39 5.03
CA ARG A 27 -7.53 -7.37 5.28
C ARG A 27 -8.63 -6.84 6.21
N LEU A 28 -8.27 -6.11 7.27
CA LEU A 28 -9.23 -5.53 8.21
C LEU A 28 -10.07 -4.41 7.58
N PHE A 29 -9.45 -3.56 6.78
CA PHE A 29 -10.13 -2.50 6.05
C PHE A 29 -11.09 -3.06 4.98
N VAL A 30 -10.68 -4.07 4.21
CA VAL A 30 -11.59 -4.75 3.26
C VAL A 30 -12.74 -5.42 3.98
N LYS A 31 -12.49 -6.10 5.11
CA LYS A 31 -13.56 -6.68 5.95
C LYS A 31 -14.52 -5.61 6.49
N SER A 32 -14.02 -4.38 6.67
CA SER A 32 -14.82 -3.22 7.08
C SER A 32 -15.58 -2.56 5.93
N GLY A 33 -15.49 -3.08 4.71
CA GLY A 33 -16.16 -2.57 3.51
C GLY A 33 -15.43 -1.42 2.80
N ALA A 34 -14.16 -1.18 3.13
CA ALA A 34 -13.35 -0.17 2.45
C ALA A 34 -12.79 -0.69 1.12
N ASN A 35 -12.65 0.20 0.15
CA ASN A 35 -11.97 -0.06 -1.11
C ASN A 35 -10.54 0.49 -1.05
N ILE A 36 -9.53 -0.35 -1.30
CA ILE A 36 -8.14 -0.02 -0.98
C ILE A 36 -7.27 -0.17 -2.24
N LYS A 37 -6.45 0.82 -2.55
CA LYS A 37 -5.28 0.69 -3.44
C LYS A 37 -4.05 0.92 -2.60
N VAL A 38 -2.98 0.25 -2.99
CA VAL A 38 -1.71 0.34 -2.30
C VAL A 38 -0.68 0.92 -3.25
N VAL A 39 0.08 1.89 -2.73
CA VAL A 39 1.30 2.39 -3.33
C VAL A 39 2.43 2.02 -2.40
N MET A 40 3.51 1.45 -2.92
CA MET A 40 4.62 0.99 -2.09
C MET A 40 5.98 1.40 -2.65
N THR A 41 6.90 1.80 -1.79
CA THR A 41 8.28 2.09 -2.22
C THR A 41 9.00 0.80 -2.63
N PRO A 42 10.04 0.86 -3.50
CA PRO A 42 10.88 -0.30 -3.80
C PRO A 42 11.43 -0.99 -2.54
N ALA A 43 11.87 -0.22 -1.53
CA ALA A 43 12.36 -0.75 -0.25
C ALA A 43 11.29 -1.50 0.58
N ALA A 44 10.00 -1.29 0.31
CA ALA A 44 8.93 -2.03 0.98
C ALA A 44 8.77 -3.45 0.44
N LYS A 45 9.23 -3.72 -0.79
CA LYS A 45 9.14 -5.05 -1.43
C LYS A 45 9.92 -6.12 -0.66
N GLU A 46 10.99 -5.71 0.02
CA GLU A 46 11.80 -6.58 0.90
C GLU A 46 11.02 -7.11 2.11
N PHE A 47 9.96 -6.42 2.53
CA PHE A 47 9.17 -6.78 3.72
C PHE A 47 7.78 -7.34 3.38
N VAL A 48 7.19 -6.90 2.27
CA VAL A 48 5.86 -7.34 1.83
C VAL A 48 5.76 -7.27 0.31
N THR A 49 5.32 -8.38 -0.30
CA THR A 49 5.28 -8.47 -1.76
C THR A 49 4.06 -7.74 -2.35
N PRO A 50 4.20 -7.07 -3.52
CA PRO A 50 3.09 -6.43 -4.21
C PRO A 50 1.92 -7.39 -4.48
N LEU A 51 2.23 -8.64 -4.84
CA LEU A 51 1.24 -9.70 -5.10
C LEU A 51 0.37 -10.02 -3.87
N THR A 52 0.96 -10.01 -2.67
CA THR A 52 0.20 -10.24 -1.43
C THR A 52 -0.82 -9.13 -1.22
N LEU A 53 -0.39 -7.88 -1.40
CA LEU A 53 -1.25 -6.72 -1.18
C LEU A 53 -2.29 -6.56 -2.29
N SER A 54 -1.99 -6.93 -3.54
CA SER A 54 -2.97 -6.90 -4.63
C SER A 54 -4.08 -7.91 -4.40
N THR A 55 -3.73 -9.12 -3.99
CA THR A 55 -4.68 -10.19 -3.65
C THR A 55 -5.60 -9.77 -2.50
N LEU A 56 -5.03 -9.16 -1.45
CA LEU A 56 -5.80 -8.75 -0.27
C LEU A 56 -6.67 -7.51 -0.52
N SER A 57 -6.18 -6.54 -1.29
CA SER A 57 -6.88 -5.30 -1.60
C SER A 57 -7.85 -5.42 -2.77
N LYS A 58 -7.76 -6.50 -3.56
CA LYS A 58 -8.48 -6.72 -4.82
C LYS A 58 -8.25 -5.61 -5.86
N ASN A 59 -7.13 -4.89 -5.73
CA ASN A 59 -6.74 -3.78 -6.58
C ASN A 59 -5.26 -3.94 -6.97
N PRO A 60 -4.83 -3.38 -8.11
CA PRO A 60 -3.42 -3.34 -8.47
C PRO A 60 -2.61 -2.55 -7.42
N VAL A 61 -1.35 -2.95 -7.24
CA VAL A 61 -0.41 -2.30 -6.31
C VAL A 61 0.66 -1.63 -7.14
N HIS A 62 0.83 -0.34 -6.94
CA HIS A 62 1.79 0.45 -7.70
C HIS A 62 3.07 0.61 -6.88
N SER A 63 4.23 0.39 -7.50
CA SER A 63 5.52 0.51 -6.82
C SER A 63 6.55 1.41 -7.50
N THR A 64 6.30 1.75 -8.76
CA THR A 64 7.17 2.57 -9.61
C THR A 64 6.28 3.46 -10.49
N PHE A 65 6.81 4.60 -10.95
CA PHE A 65 6.10 5.53 -11.85
C PHE A 65 5.75 4.90 -13.22
N THR A 66 6.53 3.91 -13.64
CA THR A 66 6.38 3.12 -14.86
C THR A 66 6.31 1.65 -14.50
N ASN A 67 5.38 0.91 -15.12
CA ASN A 67 5.38 -0.54 -15.05
C ASN A 67 6.47 -1.04 -16.02
N GLU A 68 7.59 -1.55 -15.49
CA GLU A 68 8.74 -2.00 -16.31
C GLU A 68 8.50 -3.38 -16.97
N GLU A 69 7.37 -4.02 -16.69
CA GLU A 69 7.01 -5.35 -17.22
C GLU A 69 6.18 -5.31 -18.51
N ASP A 70 5.83 -4.12 -19.02
CA ASP A 70 4.97 -3.96 -20.21
C ASP A 70 5.72 -3.16 -21.29
N ASP A 71 5.90 -3.74 -22.49
CA ASP A 71 6.54 -3.07 -23.65
C ASP A 71 5.82 -1.76 -24.05
N ASN A 72 4.58 -1.58 -23.58
CA ASN A 72 3.84 -0.33 -23.57
C ASN A 72 3.78 0.21 -22.13
N ALA A 73 4.82 0.91 -21.69
CA ALA A 73 4.89 1.46 -20.32
C ALA A 73 3.61 2.25 -19.97
N ILE A 74 2.68 1.61 -19.27
CA ILE A 74 1.44 2.24 -18.82
C ILE A 74 1.84 3.19 -17.70
N TRP A 75 1.71 4.49 -17.97
CA TRP A 75 2.00 5.53 -17.00
C TRP A 75 1.02 5.40 -15.84
N ASN A 76 1.54 5.12 -14.64
CA ASN A 76 0.71 5.04 -13.45
C ASN A 76 0.20 6.47 -13.15
N ASN A 77 -1.10 6.72 -13.39
CA ASN A 77 -1.69 8.05 -13.19
C ASN A 77 -1.73 8.42 -11.70
N HIS A 78 -0.63 9.01 -11.22
CA HIS A 78 -0.50 9.44 -9.83
C HIS A 78 -1.45 10.58 -9.48
N VAL A 79 -1.98 11.31 -10.47
CA VAL A 79 -3.03 12.32 -10.28
C VAL A 79 -4.35 11.66 -9.91
N ASP A 80 -4.74 10.58 -10.61
CA ASP A 80 -5.93 9.78 -10.26
C ASP A 80 -5.81 9.16 -8.86
N LEU A 81 -4.60 8.73 -8.48
CA LEU A 81 -4.33 8.26 -7.13
C LEU A 81 -4.44 9.41 -6.09
N GLY A 82 -3.96 10.61 -6.42
CA GLY A 82 -4.06 11.79 -5.54
C GLY A 82 -5.49 12.29 -5.32
N LEU A 83 -6.39 12.06 -6.28
CA LEU A 83 -7.83 12.36 -6.15
C LEU A 83 -8.57 11.37 -5.27
N TRP A 84 -7.93 10.26 -4.89
CA TRP A 84 -8.55 9.24 -4.08
C TRP A 84 -8.50 9.62 -2.60
N PRO A 85 -9.66 9.66 -1.92
CA PRO A 85 -9.72 10.14 -0.56
C PRO A 85 -9.01 9.18 0.41
N MET A 86 -8.36 9.78 1.40
CA MET A 86 -7.62 9.18 2.52
C MET A 86 -6.28 8.50 2.18
N PHE A 87 -5.21 9.11 2.68
CA PHE A 87 -3.82 8.65 2.59
C PHE A 87 -3.35 8.18 3.97
N LEU A 88 -3.05 6.89 4.12
CA LEU A 88 -2.39 6.35 5.33
C LEU A 88 -0.97 5.94 4.95
N LEU A 89 0.03 6.57 5.56
CA LEU A 89 1.44 6.25 5.34
C LEU A 89 1.93 5.34 6.48
N LEU A 90 2.28 4.10 6.16
CA LEU A 90 2.96 3.22 7.10
C LEU A 90 4.47 3.42 6.95
N HIS A 91 5.00 4.27 7.82
CA HIS A 91 6.42 4.46 8.06
C HIS A 91 6.71 4.21 9.53
N GLN A 92 7.53 3.22 9.84
CA GLN A 92 8.08 3.02 11.17
C GLN A 92 9.61 2.92 11.00
N PRO A 93 10.35 4.01 11.25
CA PRO A 93 11.78 3.94 11.40
C PRO A 93 12.04 3.20 12.71
N GLN A 94 12.73 2.07 12.63
CA GLN A 94 13.14 1.38 13.84
C GLN A 94 14.28 2.19 14.45
N GLN A 95 13.96 3.01 15.46
CA GLN A 95 14.94 3.34 16.50
C GLN A 95 15.38 1.99 17.08
N ILE A 96 16.60 1.56 16.75
CA ILE A 96 17.24 0.40 17.39
C ILE A 96 17.57 0.86 18.82
N PRO A 97 16.84 0.44 19.88
CA PRO A 97 17.17 0.84 21.25
C PRO A 97 18.22 -0.11 21.85
N TYR A 98 19.21 -0.53 21.05
CA TYR A 98 20.28 -1.44 21.47
C TYR A 98 21.59 -1.14 20.74
N LEU A 99 22.18 0.02 21.06
CA LEU A 99 23.62 0.11 21.25
C LEU A 99 23.83 0.37 22.75
N LYS A 100 24.05 -0.72 23.49
CA LYS A 100 24.88 -0.68 24.70
C LYS A 100 26.29 -1.03 24.28
#